data_AF-A0A952FVU0-F1
#
_entry.id   AF-A0A952FVU0-F1
#
_cell.length_a   1.000
_cell.length_b   1.000
_cell.length_c   1.000
_cell.angle_alpha   90.00
_cell.angle_beta   90.00
_cell.angle_gamma   90.00
#
_symmetry.space_group_name_H-M   'P 1'
#
loop_
_entity.id
_entity.type
_entity.pdbx_description
1 polymer ?
#
loop_
_entity_poly.entity_id
_entity_poly.type
_entity_poly.pdbx_seq_one_letter_code
_entity_poly.pdbx_strand_id
1 'polypeptide(L)' 'LMLKGNYSDHGGVYRRGDFVLSDESICHSPAMGADEDCLCLVAQEGSILPTTWLGKLLQPFARI' A
#
# COMPACT_ATOMS: atom_id res chain seq x y z
N LEU A 1 -9.19 1.30 -3.41
CA LEU A 1 -10.46 0.56 -3.27
C LEU A 1 -10.16 -0.93 -3.23
N MET A 2 -10.61 -1.63 -2.19
CA MET A 2 -10.41 -3.07 -2.08
C MET A 2 -11.43 -3.86 -2.90
N LEU A 3 -10.97 -4.61 -3.90
CA LEU A 3 -11.81 -5.39 -4.81
C LEU A 3 -11.94 -6.87 -4.37
N LYS A 4 -10.89 -7.44 -3.79
CA LYS A 4 -10.83 -8.82 -3.26
C LYS A 4 -9.85 -8.88 -2.08
N GLY A 5 -10.09 -9.75 -1.12
CA GLY A 5 -9.20 -9.93 0.03
C GLY A 5 -9.25 -8.80 1.05
N ASN A 6 -8.22 -8.76 1.87
CA ASN A 6 -8.04 -7.77 2.92
C ASN A 6 -6.56 -7.46 3.15
N TYR A 7 -6.25 -6.24 3.57
CA TYR A 7 -4.93 -5.90 4.08
C TYR A 7 -5.04 -5.09 5.37
N SER A 8 -3.94 -5.03 6.10
CA SER A 8 -3.80 -4.20 7.29
C SER A 8 -2.61 -3.26 7.18
N ASP A 9 -2.74 -2.07 7.72
CA ASP A 9 -1.65 -1.15 8.01
C ASP A 9 -1.87 -0.45 9.36
N HIS A 10 -1.10 0.61 9.65
CA HIS A 10 -1.23 1.38 10.89
C HIS A 10 -2.62 2.02 11.10
N GLY A 11 -3.40 2.24 10.04
CA GLY A 11 -4.76 2.77 10.10
C GLY A 11 -5.83 1.70 10.39
N GLY A 12 -5.49 0.42 10.30
CA GLY A 12 -6.39 -0.68 10.62
C GLY A 12 -6.45 -1.76 9.54
N VAL A 13 -7.56 -2.50 9.51
CA VAL A 13 -7.82 -3.60 8.57
C VAL A 13 -8.87 -3.17 7.56
N TYR A 14 -8.53 -3.25 6.27
CA TYR A 14 -9.40 -2.91 5.16
C TYR A 14 -9.84 -4.17 4.42
N ARG A 15 -11.14 -4.29 4.19
CA ARG A 15 -11.78 -5.44 3.55
C ARG A 15 -12.39 -5.02 2.22
N ARG A 16 -12.83 -6.00 1.43
CA ARG A 16 -13.54 -5.77 0.17
C ARG A 16 -14.65 -4.71 0.33
N GLY A 17 -14.63 -3.70 -0.55
CA GLY A 17 -15.54 -2.57 -0.54
C GLY A 17 -14.97 -1.32 0.14
N ASP A 18 -13.95 -1.46 0.97
CA ASP A 18 -13.35 -0.32 1.66
C ASP A 18 -12.57 0.58 0.67
N PHE A 19 -12.77 1.88 0.83
CA PHE A 19 -12.08 2.94 0.10
C PHE A 19 -11.15 3.68 1.06
N VAL A 20 -9.92 3.92 0.62
CA VAL A 20 -8.89 4.62 1.37
C VAL A 20 -8.40 5.77 0.52
N LEU A 21 -8.36 6.95 1.13
CA LEU A 21 -7.72 8.15 0.60
C LEU A 21 -6.50 8.44 1.48
N SER A 22 -5.36 8.63 0.84
CA SER A 22 -4.09 8.87 1.52
C SER A 22 -3.34 9.99 0.82
N ASP A 23 -2.55 10.71 1.60
CA ASP A 23 -1.63 11.74 1.12
C ASP A 23 -0.19 11.46 1.60
N GLU A 24 0.72 12.35 1.27
CA GLU A 24 2.14 12.31 1.62
C GLU A 24 2.43 12.31 3.13
N SER A 25 1.45 12.65 3.99
CA SER A 25 1.62 12.56 5.45
C SER A 25 1.51 11.12 5.97
N ILE A 26 1.05 10.18 5.16
CA ILE A 26 0.82 8.79 5.58
C ILE A 26 1.89 7.85 5.03
N CYS A 27 2.70 7.29 5.94
CA CYS A 27 3.65 6.24 5.63
C CYS A 27 2.97 4.86 5.73
N HIS A 28 2.51 4.32 4.60
CA HIS A 28 1.84 3.01 4.55
C HIS A 28 2.84 1.84 4.44
N SER A 29 2.58 0.76 5.19
CA SER A 29 3.27 -0.52 5.08
C SER A 29 2.26 -1.67 5.13
N PRO A 30 1.61 -1.99 4.00
CA PRO A 30 0.50 -2.93 3.97
C PRO A 30 0.96 -4.38 4.17
N ALA A 31 0.26 -5.12 5.02
CA ALA A 31 0.37 -6.55 5.17
C ALA A 31 -0.91 -7.22 4.66
N MET A 32 -0.79 -8.16 3.72
CA MET A 32 -1.94 -8.87 3.15
C MET A 32 -2.44 -9.94 4.11
N GLY A 33 -3.77 -10.15 4.14
CA GLY A 33 -4.37 -11.31 4.80
C GLY A 33 -3.93 -12.63 4.17
N ALA A 34 -3.92 -13.70 4.97
CA ALA A 34 -3.41 -15.02 4.54
C ALA A 34 -4.45 -15.88 3.80
N ASP A 35 -5.74 -15.57 3.92
CA ASP A 35 -6.82 -16.48 3.56
C ASP A 35 -7.17 -16.47 2.06
N GLU A 36 -6.88 -15.39 1.34
CA GLU A 36 -7.19 -15.23 -0.08
C GLU A 36 -6.29 -14.20 -0.79
N ASP A 37 -6.23 -14.25 -2.12
CA ASP A 37 -5.52 -13.22 -2.89
C ASP A 37 -6.14 -11.85 -2.67
N CYS A 38 -5.28 -10.84 -2.57
CA CYS A 38 -5.69 -9.46 -2.42
C CYS A 38 -5.60 -8.71 -3.75
N LEU A 39 -6.67 -8.00 -4.10
CA LEU A 39 -6.73 -7.13 -5.28
C LEU A 39 -7.23 -5.75 -4.86
N CYS A 40 -6.40 -4.73 -5.09
CA CYS A 40 -6.71 -3.34 -4.82
C CYS A 40 -6.62 -2.51 -6.11
N LEU A 41 -7.63 -1.69 -6.36
CA LEU A 41 -7.55 -0.63 -7.37
C LEU A 41 -6.99 0.63 -6.71
N VAL A 42 -5.86 1.10 -7.24
CA VAL A 42 -5.15 2.30 -6.77
C VAL A 42 -5.06 3.30 -7.91
N ALA A 43 -5.42 4.55 -7.62
CA ALA A 43 -5.10 5.70 -8.46
C ALA A 43 -4.26 6.65 -7.60
N GLN A 44 -3.10 7.07 -8.11
CA GLN A 44 -2.18 7.94 -7.38
C GLN A 44 -1.53 8.95 -8.33
N GLU A 45 -1.05 10.04 -7.76
CA GLU A 45 -0.20 11.02 -8.44
C GLU A 45 1.22 10.92 -7.86
N GLY A 46 2.24 10.88 -8.74
CA GLY A 46 3.64 10.77 -8.34
C GLY A 46 4.12 9.34 -8.07
N SER A 47 5.36 9.24 -7.58
CA SER A 47 6.04 7.97 -7.30
C SER A 47 5.99 7.60 -5.83
N ILE A 48 5.95 6.30 -5.53
CA ILE A 48 6.05 5.78 -4.17
C ILE A 48 7.47 5.98 -3.65
N LEU A 49 7.61 6.71 -2.54
CA LEU A 49 8.90 7.01 -1.93
C LEU A 49 9.14 6.11 -0.70
N PRO A 50 10.13 5.21 -0.71
CA PRO A 50 10.48 4.44 0.47
C PRO A 50 11.08 5.32 1.56
N THR A 51 10.63 5.15 2.80
CA THR A 51 11.09 5.94 3.96
C THR A 51 12.31 5.32 4.65
N THR A 52 12.53 4.02 4.48
CA THR A 52 13.66 3.29 5.09
C THR A 52 14.98 3.58 4.37
N TRP A 53 16.10 3.52 5.11
CA TRP A 53 17.44 3.77 4.54
C TRP A 53 17.77 2.79 3.41
N LEU A 54 17.44 1.51 3.59
CA LEU A 54 17.67 0.46 2.61
C LEU A 54 16.77 0.66 1.38
N GLY A 55 15.51 1.05 1.60
CA GLY A 55 14.58 1.37 0.51
C GLY A 55 15.08 2.54 -0.34
N LYS A 56 15.61 3.61 0.28
CA LYS A 56 16.23 4.74 -0.43
C LYS A 56 17.46 4.32 -1.25
N LEU A 57 18.28 3.41 -0.74
CA LEU A 57 19.43 2.87 -1.45
C LEU A 57 19.03 2.05 -2.69
N LEU A 58 17.94 1.27 -2.58
CA LEU A 58 17.44 0.42 -3.66
C LEU A 58 16.52 1.16 -4.65
N GLN A 59 16.03 2.35 -4.29
CA GLN A 59 15.10 3.14 -5.10
C GLN A 59 15.55 3.36 -6.55
N PRO A 60 16.83 3.67 -6.87
CA PRO A 60 17.27 3.86 -8.26
C PRO A 60 17.15 2.61 -9.15
N PHE A 61 17.01 1.43 -8.53
CA PHE A 61 16.89 0.14 -9.23
C PHE A 61 15.45 -0.37 -9.27
N ALA A 62 14.55 0.20 -8.47
CA ALA A 62 13.13 -0.13 -8.52
C ALA A 62 12.48 0.53 -9.74
N ARG A 63 11.79 -0.27 -10.57
CA ARG A 63 10.98 0.21 -11.70
C ARG A 63 9.50 0.15 -11.32
N ILE A 64 9.06 1.11 -10.51
CA ILE A 64 7.67 1.28 -10.08
C ILE A 64 7.27 2.73 -10.30
#